data_AF-A0A367CB66-F1
#
_entry.id   AF-A0A367CB66-F1
#
_cell.length_a   1.000
_cell.length_b   1.000
_cell.length_c   1.000
_cell.angle_alpha   90.00
_cell.angle_beta   90.00
_cell.angle_gamma   90.00
#
_symmetry.space_group_name_H-M   'P 1'
#
loop_
_entity.id
_entity.type
_entity.pdbx_description
1 polymer ?
#
loop_
_entity_poly.entity_id
_entity_poly.type
_entity_poly.pdbx_seq_one_letter_code
_entity_poly.pdbx_strand_id
1 'polypeptide(L)'
;MTILENQDTQFYQEVQIIQDRENPVAIEGIGSVHHVAFGVENKSDLQRIDKQLQERNFINSGIKDREFFVSLYYRDPNQLLIEIATGEGNLDAKAYENQSPRFEEIPLFLPQYLNFIREQVEQ
;
A
#
# COMPACT_ATOMS: atom_id res chain seq x y z
N MET A 1 14.11 5.15 20.68
CA MET A 1 13.74 5.50 19.30
C MET A 1 14.74 4.86 18.37
N THR A 2 14.28 4.12 17.37
CA THR A 2 15.13 3.52 16.32
C THR A 2 14.86 4.28 15.03
N ILE A 3 15.90 4.63 14.29
CA ILE A 3 15.78 5.36 13.02
C ILE A 3 16.24 4.45 11.89
N LEU A 4 15.41 4.32 10.85
CA LEU A 4 15.76 3.67 9.59
C LEU A 4 15.75 4.73 8.50
N GLU A 5 16.80 4.80 7.71
CA GLU A 5 16.92 5.79 6.63
C GLU A 5 17.40 5.12 5.34
N ASN A 6 17.02 5.69 4.20
CA ASN A 6 17.65 5.37 2.93
C ASN A 6 18.89 6.25 2.71
N GLN A 7 19.70 5.90 1.71
CA GLN A 7 20.90 6.66 1.32
C GLN A 7 20.69 7.42 0.00
N ASP A 8 19.43 7.67 -0.36
CA ASP A 8 19.08 8.34 -1.62
C ASP A 8 19.24 9.85 -1.47
N THR A 9 20.04 10.46 -2.34
CA THR A 9 20.34 11.89 -2.30
C THR A 9 19.29 12.76 -3.00
N GLN A 10 18.43 12.16 -3.82
CA GLN A 10 17.33 12.85 -4.52
C GLN A 10 16.01 12.69 -3.77
N PHE A 11 15.78 11.53 -3.14
CA PHE A 11 14.55 11.23 -2.42
C PHE A 11 14.83 10.55 -1.07
N TYR A 12 15.31 11.36 -0.13
CA TYR A 12 15.58 10.93 1.24
C TYR A 12 14.29 10.53 1.97
N GLN A 13 14.33 9.41 2.66
CA GLN A 13 13.24 8.89 3.48
C GLN A 13 13.78 8.41 4.83
N GLU A 14 13.05 8.74 5.89
CA GLU A 14 13.35 8.34 7.27
C GLU A 14 12.10 7.73 7.92
N VAL A 15 12.29 6.64 8.65
CA VAL A 15 11.26 6.00 9.48
C VAL A 15 11.75 5.99 10.92
N GLN A 16 11.05 6.72 11.78
CA GLN A 16 11.29 6.71 13.22
C GLN A 16 10.36 5.72 13.91
N ILE A 17 10.95 4.70 14.53
CA ILE A 17 10.23 3.71 15.33
C ILE A 17 10.30 4.15 16.79
N ILE A 18 9.13 4.49 17.34
CA ILE A 18 8.95 4.89 18.73
C ILE A 18 8.26 3.73 19.45
N GLN A 19 8.90 3.23 20.50
CA GLN A 19 8.27 2.27 21.39
C GLN A 19 7.45 3.03 22.42
N ASP A 20 6.13 2.94 22.31
CA ASP A 20 5.20 3.45 23.29
C ASP A 20 4.76 2.34 24.25
N ARG A 21 4.86 2.59 25.56
CA ARG A 21 4.41 1.67 26.62
C ARG A 21 3.43 2.31 27.59
N GLU A 22 3.08 3.57 27.35
CA GLU A 22 2.28 4.39 28.27
C GLU A 22 0.86 4.59 27.74
N ASN A 23 0.71 4.79 26.43
CA ASN A 23 -0.60 5.02 25.82
C ASN A 23 -1.35 3.70 25.55
N PRO A 24 -2.69 3.72 25.56
CA PRO A 24 -3.50 2.56 25.19
C PRO A 24 -3.30 2.18 23.72
N VAL A 25 -3.57 0.91 23.41
CA VAL A 25 -3.59 0.41 22.02
C VAL A 25 -4.62 1.21 21.21
N ALA A 26 -4.22 1.64 20.01
CA ALA A 26 -5.09 2.39 19.12
C ALA A 26 -6.31 1.58 18.69
N ILE A 27 -7.45 2.26 18.56
CA ILE A 27 -8.70 1.71 18.04
C ILE A 27 -8.88 2.21 16.61
N GLU A 28 -9.09 1.30 15.67
CA GLU A 28 -9.35 1.66 14.27
C GLU A 28 -10.66 2.45 14.14
N GLY A 29 -10.62 3.53 13.36
CA GLY A 29 -11.76 4.41 13.17
C GLY A 29 -11.44 5.71 12.44
N ILE A 30 -12.39 6.64 12.46
CA ILE A 30 -12.25 7.96 11.83
C ILE A 30 -11.03 8.68 12.42
N GLY A 31 -10.13 9.13 11.54
CA GLY A 31 -8.90 9.83 11.91
C GLY A 31 -7.71 8.92 12.26
N SER A 32 -7.88 7.59 12.24
CA SER A 32 -6.77 6.64 12.41
C SER A 32 -6.05 6.35 11.09
N VAL A 33 -4.75 6.02 11.18
CA VAL A 33 -3.97 5.48 10.05
C VAL A 33 -4.18 3.97 10.01
N HIS A 34 -4.72 3.44 8.91
CA HIS A 34 -5.03 2.02 8.79
C HIS A 34 -3.79 1.16 8.47
N HIS A 35 -2.90 1.63 7.59
CA HIS A 35 -1.64 0.97 7.26
C HIS A 35 -0.62 1.98 6.71
N VAL A 36 0.64 1.54 6.62
CA VAL A 36 1.71 2.21 5.89
C VAL A 36 2.24 1.27 4.81
N ALA A 37 2.51 1.82 3.61
CA ALA A 37 3.05 1.06 2.49
C ALA A 37 4.54 1.37 2.28
N PHE A 38 5.35 0.33 2.08
CA PHE A 38 6.75 0.43 1.66
C PHE A 38 6.89 -0.02 0.21
N GLY A 39 7.57 0.80 -0.59
CA GLY A 39 7.76 0.57 -2.01
C GLY A 39 8.81 -0.52 -2.31
N VAL A 40 8.53 -1.33 -3.33
CA VAL A 40 9.51 -2.15 -4.03
C VAL A 40 9.55 -1.81 -5.50
N GLU A 41 10.70 -2.00 -6.13
CA GLU A 41 10.91 -1.60 -7.53
C GLU A 41 10.01 -2.39 -8.49
N ASN A 42 9.84 -3.69 -8.26
CA ASN A 42 9.15 -4.57 -9.20
C ASN A 42 8.52 -5.79 -8.51
N LYS A 43 7.76 -6.57 -9.29
CA LYS A 43 7.06 -7.77 -8.81
C LYS A 43 8.01 -8.88 -8.32
N SER A 44 9.22 -8.99 -8.88
CA SER A 44 10.20 -9.98 -8.42
C SER A 44 10.69 -9.65 -7.01
N ASP A 45 10.89 -8.37 -6.69
CA ASP A 45 11.21 -7.93 -5.32
C ASP A 45 10.06 -8.18 -4.35
N LEU A 46 8.81 -7.95 -4.79
CA LEU A 46 7.63 -8.29 -3.99
C LEU A 46 7.57 -9.79 -3.68
N GLN A 47 7.81 -10.65 -4.68
CA GLN A 47 7.85 -12.11 -4.50
C GLN A 47 8.98 -12.56 -3.57
N ARG A 48 10.15 -11.89 -3.64
CA ARG A 48 11.26 -12.15 -2.72
C ARG A 48 10.86 -11.83 -1.28
N ILE A 49 10.16 -10.72 -1.05
CA ILE A 49 9.68 -10.35 0.29
C ILE A 49 8.60 -11.31 0.78
N ASP A 50 7.64 -11.70 -0.06
CA ASP A 50 6.62 -12.72 0.29
C ASP A 50 7.29 -14.01 0.79
N LYS A 51 8.29 -14.52 0.06
CA LYS A 51 9.05 -15.70 0.47
C LYS A 51 9.76 -15.50 1.82
N GLN A 52 10.39 -14.35 2.04
CA GLN A 52 11.07 -14.05 3.31
C GLN A 52 10.09 -13.96 4.49
N LEU A 53 8.88 -13.44 4.27
CA LEU A 53 7.82 -13.41 5.27
C LEU A 53 7.39 -14.85 5.64
N GLN A 54 7.20 -15.71 4.63
CA GLN A 54 6.84 -17.12 4.83
C GLN A 54 7.93 -17.88 5.60
N GLU A 55 9.21 -17.72 5.23
CA GLU A 55 10.35 -18.34 5.93
C GLU A 55 10.43 -17.94 7.41
N ARG A 56 9.91 -16.75 7.74
CA ARG A 56 9.84 -16.21 9.10
C ARG A 56 8.51 -16.48 9.80
N ASN A 57 7.61 -17.25 9.18
CA ASN A 57 6.27 -17.59 9.67
C ASN A 57 5.34 -16.38 9.87
N PHE A 58 5.53 -15.30 9.11
CA PHE A 58 4.54 -14.23 9.05
C PHE A 58 3.35 -14.66 8.19
N ILE A 59 2.15 -14.52 8.74
CA ILE A 59 0.91 -14.64 7.98
C ILE A 59 0.73 -13.35 7.18
N ASN A 60 0.54 -13.48 5.87
CA ASN A 60 0.33 -12.36 4.96
C ASN A 60 -0.88 -12.61 4.04
N SER A 61 -1.32 -11.57 3.33
CA SER A 61 -2.51 -11.61 2.48
C SER A 61 -2.36 -12.40 1.17
N GLY A 62 -1.16 -12.87 0.87
CA GLY A 62 -0.70 -13.18 -0.48
C GLY A 62 -0.53 -11.91 -1.32
N ILE A 63 0.12 -12.08 -2.47
CA ILE A 63 0.26 -11.03 -3.49
C ILE A 63 -1.09 -10.81 -4.18
N LYS A 64 -1.54 -9.56 -4.22
CA LYS A 64 -2.80 -9.12 -4.81
C LYS A 64 -2.56 -8.04 -5.87
N ASP A 65 -3.27 -8.18 -6.98
CA ASP A 65 -3.32 -7.16 -8.02
C ASP A 65 -4.30 -6.06 -7.62
N ARG A 66 -3.84 -4.82 -7.60
CA ARG A 66 -4.64 -3.62 -7.35
C ARG A 66 -4.88 -2.81 -8.62
N GLU A 67 -4.59 -3.40 -9.78
CA GLU A 67 -4.58 -2.80 -11.12
C GLU A 67 -3.48 -1.75 -11.31
N PHE A 68 -3.43 -0.72 -10.46
CA PHE A 68 -2.44 0.36 -10.48
C PHE A 68 -1.08 -0.03 -9.92
N PHE A 69 -1.06 -1.00 -9.02
CA PHE A 69 0.12 -1.58 -8.39
C PHE A 69 -0.20 -3.00 -7.94
N VAL A 70 0.83 -3.73 -7.51
CA VAL A 70 0.69 -5.06 -6.94
C VAL A 70 1.24 -5.03 -5.53
N SER A 71 0.55 -5.63 -4.58
CA SER A 71 0.95 -5.55 -3.18
C SER A 71 0.61 -6.78 -2.35
N LEU A 72 1.21 -6.87 -1.17
CA LEU A 72 0.82 -7.78 -0.10
C LEU A 72 0.75 -7.02 1.22
N TYR A 73 -0.06 -7.53 2.14
CA TYR A 73 -0.21 -6.98 3.49
C TYR A 73 0.23 -8.03 4.50
N TYR A 74 0.89 -7.61 5.57
CA TYR A 74 1.15 -8.43 6.75
C TYR A 74 1.05 -7.58 8.01
N ARG A 75 0.78 -8.23 9.15
CA ARG A 75 0.85 -7.57 10.46
C ARG A 75 2.16 -7.92 11.14
N ASP A 76 2.83 -6.92 11.69
CA ASP A 76 3.98 -7.13 12.57
C ASP A 76 3.52 -7.64 13.96
N PRO A 77 4.43 -8.09 14.84
CA PRO A 77 4.07 -8.55 16.17
C PRO A 77 3.43 -7.48 17.08
N ASN A 78 3.58 -6.20 16.75
CA ASN A 78 2.94 -5.08 17.44
C ASN A 78 1.63 -4.65 16.79
N GLN A 79 1.07 -5.49 15.90
CA GLN A 79 -0.21 -5.32 15.21
C GLN A 79 -0.26 -4.19 14.16
N LEU A 80 0.87 -3.57 13.81
CA LEU A 80 0.95 -2.61 12.72
C LEU A 80 0.65 -3.33 11.40
N LEU A 81 -0.31 -2.81 10.65
CA LEU A 81 -0.60 -3.31 9.30
C LEU A 81 0.37 -2.65 8.32
N ILE A 82 1.22 -3.45 7.71
CA ILE A 82 2.22 -3.02 6.75
C ILE A 82 1.86 -3.56 5.37
N GLU A 83 1.90 -2.69 4.38
CA GLU A 83 1.79 -3.04 2.97
C GLU A 83 3.17 -2.98 2.30
N ILE A 84 3.45 -3.95 1.44
CA ILE A 84 4.59 -3.90 0.52
C ILE A 84 4.01 -3.81 -0.89
N ALA A 85 4.31 -2.73 -1.60
CA ALA A 85 3.68 -2.42 -2.88
C ALA A 85 4.70 -2.06 -3.97
N THR A 86 4.43 -2.47 -5.20
CA THR A 86 5.19 -2.00 -6.37
C THR A 86 4.83 -0.56 -6.71
N GLY A 87 5.75 0.15 -7.38
CA GLY A 87 5.44 1.48 -7.94
C GLY A 87 4.50 1.44 -9.13
N GLU A 88 4.51 0.33 -9.89
CA GLU A 88 3.69 0.13 -11.09
C GLU A 88 2.87 -1.16 -10.99
N GLY A 89 1.71 -1.15 -11.65
CA GLY A 89 0.78 -2.29 -11.72
C GLY A 89 0.65 -2.85 -13.12
N ASN A 90 -0.48 -3.53 -13.36
CA ASN A 90 -0.78 -4.12 -14.66
C ASN A 90 -1.55 -3.17 -15.58
N LEU A 91 -2.07 -2.08 -15.02
CA LEU A 91 -2.80 -1.10 -15.80
C LEU A 91 -1.85 -0.17 -16.55
N ASP A 92 -2.07 -0.03 -17.86
CA ASP A 92 -1.28 0.85 -18.73
C ASP A 92 -1.36 2.29 -18.21
N ALA A 93 -0.21 2.96 -18.09
CA ALA A 93 -0.14 4.36 -17.67
C ALA A 93 -1.03 5.29 -18.52
N LYS A 94 -1.26 4.92 -19.80
CA LYS A 94 -2.18 5.60 -20.70
C LYS A 94 -3.63 5.62 -20.21
N ALA A 95 -4.04 4.67 -19.38
CA ALA A 95 -5.36 4.65 -18.76
C ALA A 95 -5.61 5.87 -17.86
N TYR A 96 -4.54 6.56 -17.45
CA TYR A 96 -4.57 7.78 -16.65
C TYR A 96 -3.86 8.96 -17.31
N GLU A 97 -3.25 8.79 -18.49
CA GLU A 97 -2.80 9.92 -19.29
C GLU A 97 -4.01 10.77 -19.66
N ASN A 98 -3.89 12.09 -19.46
CA ASN A 98 -4.91 13.10 -19.77
C ASN A 98 -6.08 13.20 -18.79
N GLN A 99 -5.90 12.80 -17.51
CA GLN A 99 -6.83 13.23 -16.47
C GLN A 99 -6.91 14.76 -16.42
N SER A 100 -8.13 15.29 -16.22
CA SER A 100 -8.31 16.73 -16.08
C SER A 100 -7.47 17.26 -14.91
N PRO A 101 -6.83 18.43 -15.05
CA PRO A 101 -6.20 19.10 -13.91
C PRO A 101 -7.22 19.54 -12.85
N ARG A 102 -8.52 19.55 -13.18
CA ARG A 102 -9.59 19.83 -12.24
C ARG A 102 -10.11 18.53 -11.64
N PHE A 103 -9.96 18.40 -10.32
CA PHE A 103 -10.38 17.21 -9.57
C PHE A 103 -11.86 16.83 -9.82
N GLU A 104 -12.75 17.81 -9.91
CA GLU A 104 -14.19 17.63 -10.17
C GLU A 104 -14.49 16.97 -11.53
N GLU A 105 -13.54 17.00 -12.46
CA GLU A 105 -13.69 16.44 -13.81
C GLU A 105 -12.99 15.09 -13.97
N ILE A 106 -12.32 14.59 -12.92
CA ILE A 106 -11.70 13.27 -12.93
C ILE A 106 -12.82 12.24 -12.75
N PRO A 107 -13.07 11.37 -13.76
CA PRO A 107 -14.15 10.40 -13.67
C PRO A 107 -13.84 9.33 -12.62
N LEU A 108 -14.90 8.77 -12.03
CA LEU A 108 -14.76 7.64 -11.11
C LEU A 108 -14.15 6.43 -11.83
N PHE A 109 -12.91 6.12 -11.46
CA PHE A 109 -12.30 4.86 -11.85
C PHE A 109 -12.94 3.71 -11.07
N LEU A 110 -13.38 2.67 -11.79
CA LEU A 110 -13.80 1.41 -11.18
C LEU A 110 -12.93 0.29 -11.72
N PRO A 111 -12.43 -0.59 -10.83
CA PRO A 111 -11.84 -1.84 -11.23
C PRO A 111 -12.75 -2.63 -12.18
N GLN A 112 -12.16 -3.40 -13.10
CA GLN A 112 -12.92 -4.06 -14.15
C GLN A 112 -14.06 -4.94 -13.60
N TYR A 113 -13.80 -5.59 -12.48
CA TYR A 113 -14.75 -6.47 -11.79
C TYR A 113 -15.88 -5.72 -11.07
N LEU A 114 -15.90 -4.38 -11.03
CA LEU A 114 -17.01 -3.59 -10.47
C LEU A 114 -17.81 -2.86 -11.55
N ASN A 115 -17.39 -2.90 -12.81
CA ASN A 115 -18.08 -2.17 -13.89
C ASN A 115 -19.55 -2.58 -14.06
N PHE A 116 -19.91 -3.84 -13.76
CA PHE A 116 -21.29 -4.32 -13.89
C PHE A 116 -22.26 -3.72 -12.84
N ILE A 117 -21.74 -3.10 -11.78
CA ILE A 117 -22.53 -2.42 -10.73
C ILE A 117 -22.24 -0.91 -10.66
N ARG A 118 -21.66 -0.31 -11.70
CA ARG A 118 -21.28 1.11 -11.71
C ARG A 118 -22.40 2.04 -11.25
N GLU A 119 -23.62 1.87 -11.78
CA GLU A 119 -24.77 2.71 -11.43
C GLU A 119 -25.12 2.66 -9.94
N GLN A 120 -24.85 1.55 -9.25
CA GLN A 120 -25.09 1.42 -7.81
C GLN A 120 -23.97 2.05 -6.98
N VAL A 121 -22.73 2.08 -7.52
CA VAL A 121 -21.57 2.69 -6.86
C VAL A 121 -21.59 4.21 -7.00
N GLU A 122 -22.18 4.74 -8.07
CA GLU A 122 -22.27 6.19 -8.34
C GLU A 122 -23.47 6.89 -7.68
N GLN A 123 -24.37 6.15 -7.02
CA GLN A 123 -25.51 6.68 -6.26
C GLN A 123 -25.13 7.07 -4.83
#